data_AF-A0A067DQR3-F1
#
_entry.id   AF-A0A067DQR3-F1
#
_cell.length_a   1.000
_cell.length_b   1.000
_cell.length_c   1.000
_cell.angle_alpha   90.00
_cell.angle_beta   90.00
_cell.angle_gamma   90.00
#
_symmetry.space_group_name_H-M   'P 1'
#
loop_
_entity.id
_entity.type
_entity.pdbx_description
1 polymer ?
#
loop_
_entity_poly.entity_id
_entity_poly.type
_entity_poly.pdbx_seq_one_letter_code
_entity_poly.pdbx_strand_id
1 'polypeptide(L)'
;MDCVSPVLDILTRLWDCTATNGSYIRHLKKNLNSLSEARRELEDLSEDVSRRVEEEEQQQRKRKKVVQGWFDAVESQIKEVDVISRKGEQEVQKKCLGSCCIYNCYSGYKIGKKVINKIRDVKELIKKGEIFENLQVTYKLPRPTVDGMVMEETVGFDSMLDEVWGHIADYRCRIIGLYGIGGVGKTTLLKKLNNKFLDINHHFDLVIWVA
;
A
#
# COMPACT_ATOMS: atom_id res chain seq x y z
N MET A 1 -63.63 8.61 39.37
CA MET A 1 -62.29 8.00 39.51
C MET A 1 -61.73 7.97 38.11
N ASP A 2 -61.03 9.01 37.67
CA ASP A 2 -60.58 9.12 36.27
C ASP A 2 -59.10 9.51 36.20
N CYS A 3 -58.29 8.92 37.09
CA CYS A 3 -56.83 9.08 37.08
C CYS A 3 -56.15 8.12 36.09
N VAL A 4 -56.92 7.25 35.42
CA VAL A 4 -56.37 6.13 34.61
C VAL A 4 -55.89 6.61 33.23
N SER A 5 -56.55 7.60 32.63
CA SER A 5 -56.19 8.12 31.30
C SER A 5 -54.86 8.89 31.26
N PRO A 6 -54.57 9.81 32.21
CA PRO A 6 -53.28 10.50 32.24
C PRO A 6 -52.10 9.58 32.54
N VAL A 7 -52.30 8.57 33.40
CA VAL A 7 -51.26 7.60 33.75
C VAL A 7 -50.94 6.69 32.57
N LEU A 8 -51.94 6.23 31.83
CA LEU A 8 -51.75 5.45 30.60
C LEU A 8 -51.00 6.24 29.52
N ASP A 9 -51.32 7.53 29.33
CA ASP A 9 -50.67 8.38 28.31
C ASP A 9 -49.19 8.68 28.64
N ILE A 10 -48.87 8.80 29.94
CA ILE A 10 -47.49 8.91 30.41
C ILE A 10 -46.74 7.59 30.17
N LEU A 11 -47.36 6.45 30.44
CA LEU A 11 -46.75 5.12 30.25
C LEU A 11 -46.52 4.81 28.77
N THR A 12 -47.45 5.13 27.87
CA THR A 12 -47.25 4.96 26.42
C THR A 12 -46.14 5.86 25.90
N ARG A 13 -46.08 7.13 26.32
CA ARG A 13 -44.99 8.04 25.93
C ARG A 13 -43.62 7.60 26.45
N LEU A 14 -43.55 7.08 27.68
CA LEU A 14 -42.33 6.49 28.24
C LEU A 14 -41.93 5.21 27.50
N TRP A 15 -42.90 4.35 27.16
CA TRP A 15 -42.69 3.13 26.37
C TRP A 15 -42.17 3.45 24.96
N ASP A 16 -42.78 4.39 24.25
CA ASP A 16 -42.35 4.77 22.90
C ASP A 16 -40.96 5.41 22.90
N CYS A 17 -40.65 6.25 23.90
CA CYS A 17 -39.32 6.83 24.06
C CYS A 17 -38.24 5.79 24.39
N THR A 18 -38.57 4.81 25.24
CA THR A 18 -37.63 3.73 25.61
C THR A 18 -37.44 2.72 24.47
N ALA A 19 -38.50 2.36 23.75
CA ALA A 19 -38.45 1.46 22.60
C ALA A 19 -37.66 2.06 21.43
N THR A 20 -37.86 3.35 21.13
CA THR A 20 -37.15 4.06 20.04
C THR A 20 -35.67 4.25 20.34
N ASN A 21 -35.30 4.53 21.60
CA ASN A 21 -33.88 4.57 21.99
C ASN A 21 -33.22 3.17 21.95
N GLY A 22 -33.95 2.13 22.36
CA GLY A 22 -33.47 0.75 22.31
C GLY A 22 -33.18 0.28 20.88
N SER A 23 -34.05 0.62 19.92
CA SER A 23 -33.84 0.30 18.50
C SER A 23 -32.64 1.06 17.94
N TYR A 24 -32.51 2.35 18.25
CA TYR A 24 -31.38 3.17 17.80
C TYR A 24 -30.02 2.63 18.27
N ILE A 25 -29.88 2.35 19.57
CA ILE A 25 -28.64 1.80 20.15
C ILE A 25 -28.30 0.44 19.50
N ARG A 26 -29.32 -0.40 19.28
CA ARG A 26 -29.16 -1.68 18.58
C ARG A 26 -28.65 -1.49 17.15
N HIS A 27 -29.20 -0.52 16.41
CA HIS A 27 -28.75 -0.19 15.06
C HIS A 27 -27.30 0.35 15.04
N LEU A 28 -26.95 1.25 15.97
CA LEU A 28 -25.58 1.75 16.09
C LEU A 28 -24.59 0.61 16.37
N LYS A 29 -24.91 -0.26 17.34
CA LYS A 29 -24.09 -1.44 17.65
C LYS A 29 -23.92 -2.36 16.44
N LYS A 30 -25.00 -2.61 15.70
CA LYS A 30 -24.94 -3.40 14.45
C LYS A 30 -24.02 -2.75 13.41
N ASN A 31 -24.13 -1.45 13.21
CA ASN A 31 -23.29 -0.72 12.25
C ASN A 31 -21.82 -0.70 12.68
N LEU A 32 -21.51 -0.60 13.98
CA LEU A 32 -20.14 -0.70 14.49
C LEU A 32 -19.53 -2.07 14.22
N ASN A 33 -20.30 -3.15 14.40
CA ASN A 33 -19.86 -4.50 14.04
C ASN A 33 -19.56 -4.60 12.53
N SER A 34 -20.46 -4.10 11.68
CA SER A 34 -20.23 -4.09 10.23
C SER A 34 -19.04 -3.22 9.81
N LEU A 35 -18.74 -2.14 10.53
CA LEU A 35 -17.53 -1.34 10.31
C LEU A 35 -16.27 -2.11 10.71
N SER A 36 -16.32 -2.85 11.82
CA SER A 36 -15.23 -3.72 12.26
C SER A 36 -14.96 -4.85 11.27
N GLU A 37 -16.01 -5.47 10.72
CA GLU A 37 -15.90 -6.51 9.69
C GLU A 37 -15.25 -5.95 8.42
N ALA A 38 -15.77 -4.82 7.91
CA ALA A 38 -15.21 -4.19 6.72
C ALA A 38 -13.76 -3.70 6.91
N ARG A 39 -13.40 -3.24 8.12
CA ARG A 39 -12.01 -2.90 8.45
C ARG A 39 -11.12 -4.13 8.32
N ARG A 40 -11.51 -5.24 8.94
CA ARG A 40 -10.72 -6.48 8.93
C ARG A 40 -10.52 -6.98 7.49
N GLU A 41 -11.60 -6.98 6.71
CA GLU A 41 -11.55 -7.32 5.28
C GLU A 41 -10.57 -6.44 4.51
N LEU A 42 -10.54 -5.12 4.78
CA LEU A 42 -9.58 -4.21 4.16
C LEU A 42 -8.13 -4.46 4.62
N GLU A 43 -7.92 -4.78 5.90
CA GLU A 43 -6.60 -5.11 6.47
C GLU A 43 -6.05 -6.39 5.83
N ASP A 44 -6.85 -7.46 5.80
CA ASP A 44 -6.48 -8.75 5.20
C ASP A 44 -6.13 -8.56 3.71
N LEU A 45 -6.98 -7.83 2.95
CA LEU A 45 -6.73 -7.52 1.54
C LEU A 45 -5.47 -6.66 1.32
N SER A 46 -5.23 -5.69 2.20
CA SER A 46 -4.02 -4.86 2.13
C SER A 46 -2.76 -5.66 2.39
N GLU A 47 -2.80 -6.63 3.30
CA GLU A 47 -1.68 -7.52 3.57
C GLU A 47 -1.37 -8.40 2.35
N ASP A 48 -2.39 -8.99 1.73
CA ASP A 48 -2.23 -9.82 0.53
C ASP A 48 -1.65 -9.03 -0.66
N VAL A 49 -2.15 -7.80 -0.89
CA VAL A 49 -1.59 -6.92 -1.94
C VAL A 49 -0.16 -6.51 -1.59
N SER A 50 0.17 -6.24 -0.32
CA SER A 50 1.54 -5.89 0.08
C SER A 50 2.51 -7.02 -0.19
N ARG A 51 2.17 -8.23 0.25
CA ARG A 51 2.99 -9.44 0.04
C ARG A 51 3.29 -9.64 -1.44
N ARG A 52 2.28 -9.53 -2.31
CA ARG A 52 2.47 -9.66 -3.76
C ARG A 52 3.36 -8.56 -4.34
N VAL A 53 3.20 -7.32 -3.88
CA VAL A 53 4.07 -6.22 -4.33
C VAL A 53 5.51 -6.47 -3.93
N GLU A 54 5.75 -6.93 -2.70
CA GLU A 54 7.10 -7.26 -2.21
C GLU A 54 7.74 -8.39 -3.04
N GLU A 55 6.98 -9.45 -3.34
CA GLU A 55 7.41 -10.54 -4.25
C GLU A 55 7.76 -10.02 -5.66
N GLU A 56 6.94 -9.13 -6.22
CA GLU A 56 7.20 -8.53 -7.53
C GLU A 56 8.42 -7.58 -7.51
N GLU A 57 8.63 -6.81 -6.43
CA GLU A 57 9.75 -5.87 -6.27
C GLU A 57 11.10 -6.59 -6.16
N GLN A 58 11.15 -7.78 -5.56
CA GLN A 58 12.34 -8.64 -5.57
C GLN A 58 12.83 -8.99 -6.99
N GLN A 59 11.97 -8.92 -8.00
CA GLN A 59 12.28 -9.25 -9.39
C GLN A 59 12.70 -8.03 -10.23
N GLN A 60 13.37 -7.05 -9.62
CA GLN A 60 13.74 -5.77 -10.26
C GLN A 60 12.54 -5.03 -10.86
N ARG A 61 11.40 -5.10 -10.17
CA ARG A 61 10.21 -4.34 -10.53
C ARG A 61 10.01 -3.24 -9.51
N LYS A 62 9.22 -2.25 -9.88
CA LYS A 62 8.89 -1.13 -9.00
C LYS A 62 7.39 -1.00 -8.87
N ARG A 63 6.91 -0.84 -7.64
CA ARG A 63 5.49 -0.57 -7.33
C ARG A 63 4.97 0.64 -8.11
N LYS A 64 3.77 0.50 -8.66
CA LYS A 64 3.07 1.62 -9.29
C LYS A 64 2.63 2.64 -8.23
N LYS A 65 2.72 3.94 -8.56
CA LYS A 65 2.32 5.03 -7.64
C LYS A 65 0.87 4.93 -7.18
N VAL A 66 -0.03 4.44 -8.03
CA VAL A 66 -1.46 4.25 -7.68
C VAL A 66 -1.65 3.21 -6.56
N VAL A 67 -0.78 2.20 -6.49
CA VAL A 67 -0.80 1.17 -5.44
C VAL A 67 -0.28 1.77 -4.14
N GLN A 68 0.78 2.58 -4.20
CA GLN A 68 1.27 3.30 -3.02
C GLN A 68 0.21 4.24 -2.45
N GLY A 69 -0.43 5.06 -3.29
CA GLY A 69 -1.49 5.96 -2.84
C GLY A 69 -2.71 5.24 -2.27
N TRP A 70 -2.95 3.99 -2.68
CA TRP A 70 -3.97 3.15 -2.06
C TRP A 70 -3.56 2.69 -0.65
N PHE A 71 -2.32 2.22 -0.46
CA PHE A 71 -1.82 1.88 0.87
C PHE A 71 -1.87 3.07 1.84
N ASP A 72 -1.46 4.26 1.38
CA ASP A 72 -1.53 5.48 2.19
C ASP A 72 -2.98 5.80 2.59
N ALA A 73 -3.94 5.58 1.69
CA ALA A 73 -5.36 5.76 1.96
C ALA A 73 -5.90 4.71 2.96
N VAL A 74 -5.48 3.44 2.83
CA VAL A 74 -5.83 2.36 3.76
C VAL A 74 -5.36 2.70 5.18
N GLU A 75 -4.09 3.06 5.34
CA GLU A 75 -3.52 3.43 6.64
C GLU A 75 -4.28 4.60 7.27
N SER A 76 -4.59 5.63 6.47
CA SER A 76 -5.38 6.78 6.93
C SER A 76 -6.80 6.38 7.34
N GLN A 77 -7.47 5.53 6.57
CA GLN A 77 -8.84 5.11 6.89
C GLN A 77 -8.90 4.25 8.15
N ILE A 78 -7.94 3.33 8.35
CA ILE A 78 -7.88 2.50 9.56
C ILE A 78 -7.78 3.37 10.81
N LYS A 79 -6.90 4.38 10.82
CA LYS A 79 -6.77 5.34 11.93
C LYS A 79 -8.08 6.08 12.23
N GLU A 80 -8.81 6.49 11.19
CA GLU A 80 -10.11 7.13 11.35
C GLU A 80 -11.18 6.18 11.87
N VAL A 81 -11.20 4.93 11.40
CA VAL A 81 -12.09 3.87 11.89
C VAL A 81 -11.88 3.66 13.38
N ASP A 82 -10.64 3.56 13.86
CA ASP A 82 -10.33 3.43 15.29
C ASP A 82 -10.96 4.53 16.14
N VAL A 83 -10.83 5.78 15.69
CA VAL A 83 -11.40 6.95 16.38
C VAL A 83 -12.93 6.90 16.38
N ILE A 84 -13.55 6.53 15.26
CA ILE A 84 -15.01 6.48 15.11
C ILE A 84 -15.59 5.32 15.95
N SER A 85 -14.96 4.14 15.91
CA SER A 85 -15.40 2.96 16.66
C SER A 85 -15.38 3.22 18.15
N ARG A 86 -14.28 3.79 18.68
CA ARG A 86 -14.19 4.16 20.10
C ARG A 86 -15.30 5.12 20.53
N LYS A 87 -15.59 6.15 19.71
CA LYS A 87 -16.68 7.11 19.99
C LYS A 87 -18.04 6.45 19.90
N GLY A 88 -18.26 5.56 18.94
CA GLY A 88 -19.51 4.81 18.79
C GLY A 88 -19.78 3.90 19.98
N GLU A 89 -18.76 3.18 20.45
CA GLU A 89 -18.86 2.33 21.64
C GLU A 89 -19.19 3.13 22.90
N GLN A 90 -18.56 4.31 23.07
CA GLN A 90 -18.90 5.23 24.15
C GLN A 90 -20.37 5.66 24.10
N GLU A 91 -20.90 5.99 22.92
CA GLU A 91 -22.33 6.34 22.77
C GLU A 91 -23.25 5.14 23.06
N VAL A 92 -22.84 3.90 22.71
CA VAL A 92 -23.60 2.67 23.04
C VAL A 92 -23.60 2.41 24.56
N GLN A 93 -22.51 2.72 25.25
CA GLN A 93 -22.38 2.51 26.71
C GLN A 93 -23.09 3.57 27.56
N LYS A 94 -23.45 4.73 26.99
CA LYS A 94 -24.21 5.76 27.69
C LYS A 94 -25.60 5.23 28.07
N LYS A 95 -25.82 4.94 29.35
CA LYS A 95 -27.14 4.56 29.87
C LYS A 95 -28.11 5.74 29.80
N CYS A 96 -29.28 5.52 29.20
CA CYS A 96 -30.41 6.46 29.32
C CYS A 96 -31.06 6.28 30.70
N LEU A 97 -30.72 7.16 31.65
CA LEU A 97 -31.38 7.24 32.94
C LEU A 97 -32.60 8.18 32.82
N GLY A 98 -33.78 7.63 32.51
CA GLY A 98 -35.09 8.24 32.79
C GLY A 98 -35.48 9.55 32.08
N SER A 99 -36.59 9.48 31.33
CA SER A 99 -37.41 10.55 30.74
C SER A 99 -36.70 11.62 29.87
N CYS A 100 -36.74 11.39 28.56
CA CYS A 100 -36.46 12.35 27.47
C CYS A 100 -35.02 12.86 27.35
N CYS A 101 -34.10 11.96 27.00
CA CYS A 101 -32.72 12.30 26.64
C CYS A 101 -32.60 12.89 25.22
N ILE A 102 -33.21 14.04 24.94
CA ILE A 102 -33.10 14.74 23.63
C ILE A 102 -31.62 15.08 23.32
N TYR A 103 -30.81 15.39 24.34
CA TYR A 103 -29.40 15.74 24.17
C TYR A 103 -28.48 14.56 23.80
N ASN A 104 -28.80 13.32 24.18
CA ASN A 104 -28.01 12.13 23.80
C ASN A 104 -28.38 11.58 22.41
N CYS A 105 -29.58 11.91 21.89
CA CYS A 105 -30.00 11.46 20.56
C CYS A 105 -29.22 12.14 19.42
N TYR A 106 -28.86 13.42 19.58
CA TYR A 106 -28.15 14.17 18.53
C TYR A 106 -26.68 13.73 18.40
N SER A 107 -25.96 13.56 19.52
CA SER A 107 -24.58 13.03 19.50
C SER A 107 -24.53 11.62 18.93
N GLY A 108 -25.48 10.78 19.37
CA GLY A 108 -25.74 9.45 18.82
C GLY A 108 -25.92 9.55 17.30
N TYR A 109 -26.97 10.23 16.84
CA TYR A 109 -27.26 10.35 15.40
C TYR A 109 -26.04 10.80 14.59
N LYS A 110 -25.29 11.80 15.08
CA LYS A 110 -24.08 12.29 14.42
C LYS A 110 -22.99 11.21 14.34
N ILE A 111 -22.76 10.43 15.39
CA ILE A 111 -21.80 9.32 15.33
C ILE A 111 -22.30 8.19 14.42
N GLY A 112 -23.59 7.85 14.49
CA GLY A 112 -24.18 6.80 13.64
C GLY A 112 -24.06 7.14 12.16
N LYS A 113 -24.30 8.40 11.78
CA LYS A 113 -24.07 8.88 10.41
C LYS A 113 -22.60 8.79 10.00
N LYS A 114 -21.67 9.11 10.91
CA LYS A 114 -20.23 8.94 10.65
C LYS A 114 -19.84 7.48 10.43
N VAL A 115 -20.37 6.56 11.24
CA VAL A 115 -20.13 5.11 11.09
C VAL A 115 -20.61 4.64 9.71
N ILE A 116 -21.86 4.96 9.32
CA ILE A 116 -22.41 4.56 8.02
C ILE A 116 -21.59 5.11 6.86
N ASN A 117 -21.23 6.39 6.91
CA ASN A 117 -20.39 7.00 5.88
C ASN A 117 -19.02 6.31 5.81
N LYS A 118 -18.41 6.02 6.97
CA LYS A 118 -17.11 5.37 7.02
C LYS A 118 -17.14 3.94 6.48
N ILE A 119 -18.21 3.17 6.76
CA ILE A 119 -18.39 1.84 6.14
C ILE A 119 -18.34 1.95 4.62
N ARG A 120 -19.02 2.94 4.04
CA ARG A 120 -19.02 3.16 2.59
C ARG A 120 -17.62 3.52 2.10
N ASP A 121 -16.90 4.41 2.78
CA ASP A 121 -15.55 4.81 2.40
C ASP A 121 -14.58 3.61 2.42
N VAL A 122 -14.65 2.76 3.45
CA VAL A 122 -13.87 1.52 3.56
C VAL A 122 -14.21 0.54 2.45
N LYS A 123 -15.50 0.34 2.15
CA LYS A 123 -15.93 -0.53 1.04
C LYS A 123 -15.46 -0.06 -0.33
N GLU A 124 -15.35 1.25 -0.55
CA GLU A 124 -14.77 1.77 -1.79
C GLU A 124 -13.26 1.50 -1.88
N LEU A 125 -12.54 1.46 -0.75
CA LEU A 125 -11.14 1.03 -0.74
C LEU A 125 -10.99 -0.47 -0.99
N ILE A 126 -11.88 -1.31 -0.43
CA ILE A 126 -11.91 -2.76 -0.69
C ILE A 126 -12.05 -3.02 -2.19
N LYS A 127 -13.07 -2.43 -2.83
CA LYS A 127 -13.26 -2.54 -4.29
C LYS A 127 -12.04 -2.13 -5.10
N LYS A 128 -11.32 -1.09 -4.66
CA LYS A 128 -10.06 -0.67 -5.32
C LYS A 128 -8.95 -1.69 -5.10
N GLY A 129 -8.87 -2.31 -3.92
CA GLY A 129 -7.91 -3.38 -3.61
C GLY A 129 -8.15 -4.64 -4.44
N GLU A 130 -9.39 -5.07 -4.60
CA GLU A 130 -9.77 -6.24 -5.42
C GLU A 130 -9.33 -6.09 -6.90
N ILE A 131 -9.30 -4.86 -7.41
CA ILE A 131 -8.76 -4.56 -8.74
C ILE A 131 -7.25 -4.88 -8.79
N PHE A 132 -6.52 -4.61 -7.70
CA PHE A 132 -5.08 -4.87 -7.62
C PHE A 132 -4.74 -6.34 -7.51
N GLU A 133 -5.61 -7.19 -6.92
CA GLU A 133 -5.40 -8.64 -6.91
C GLU A 133 -5.30 -9.24 -8.32
N ASN A 134 -6.03 -8.67 -9.29
CA ASN A 134 -6.13 -9.20 -10.65
C ASN A 134 -5.27 -8.44 -11.67
N LEU A 135 -4.80 -7.23 -11.35
CA LEU A 135 -4.00 -6.41 -12.26
C LEU A 135 -2.53 -6.37 -11.85
N GLN A 136 -1.65 -6.04 -12.81
CA GLN A 136 -0.23 -5.88 -12.53
C GLN A 136 0.03 -4.66 -11.63
N VAL A 137 0.54 -4.89 -10.42
CA VAL A 137 0.74 -3.87 -9.37
C VAL A 137 2.10 -3.19 -9.44
N THR A 138 3.07 -3.81 -10.12
CA THR A 138 4.39 -3.23 -10.40
C THR A 138 4.64 -3.05 -11.91
N TYR A 139 5.68 -2.32 -12.28
CA TYR A 139 6.23 -2.27 -13.63
C TYR A 139 7.69 -2.74 -13.62
N LYS A 140 8.16 -3.35 -14.70
CA LYS A 140 9.58 -3.72 -14.83
C LYS A 140 10.41 -2.45 -14.83
N LEU A 141 11.45 -2.41 -14.00
CA LEU A 141 12.50 -1.43 -14.22
C LEU A 141 13.20 -1.78 -15.55
N PRO A 142 13.68 -0.78 -16.30
CA PRO A 142 14.67 -1.06 -17.33
C PRO A 142 15.80 -1.84 -16.66
N ARG A 143 16.21 -2.97 -17.25
CA ARG A 143 17.44 -3.60 -16.80
C ARG A 143 18.55 -2.56 -16.90
N PRO A 144 19.46 -2.49 -15.90
CA PRO A 144 20.68 -1.73 -16.11
C PRO A 144 21.30 -2.23 -17.42
N THR A 145 21.70 -1.29 -18.27
CA THR A 145 22.33 -1.65 -19.54
C THR A 145 23.62 -2.46 -19.30
N VAL A 146 24.21 -2.33 -18.11
CA VAL A 146 25.46 -2.93 -17.67
C VAL A 146 25.33 -3.30 -16.19
N ASP A 147 25.74 -4.51 -15.81
CA ASP A 147 25.90 -4.89 -14.41
C ASP A 147 27.32 -4.55 -13.93
N GLY A 148 27.44 -3.65 -12.96
CA GLY A 148 28.73 -3.25 -12.40
C GLY A 148 29.42 -4.38 -11.63
N MET A 149 30.73 -4.46 -11.77
CA MET A 149 31.58 -5.45 -11.10
C MET A 149 32.39 -4.81 -9.99
N VAL A 150 32.41 -5.45 -8.82
CA VAL A 150 33.33 -5.07 -7.74
C VAL A 150 34.76 -5.34 -8.21
N MET A 151 35.61 -4.32 -8.13
CA MET A 151 37.01 -4.39 -8.52
C MET A 151 37.87 -3.59 -7.55
N GLU A 152 39.08 -4.09 -7.28
CA GLU A 152 40.12 -3.31 -6.62
C GLU A 152 40.65 -2.20 -7.53
N GLU A 153 41.22 -1.15 -6.94
CA GLU A 153 41.82 -0.06 -7.69
C GLU A 153 43.03 -0.59 -8.49
N THR A 154 42.99 -0.41 -9.81
CA THR A 154 44.04 -0.91 -10.72
C THR A 154 44.74 0.24 -11.41
N VAL A 155 46.07 0.22 -11.37
CA VAL A 155 46.94 1.20 -12.04
C VAL A 155 47.53 0.62 -13.33
N GLY A 156 47.76 1.46 -14.33
CA GLY A 156 48.54 1.11 -15.52
C GLY A 156 47.79 0.42 -16.67
N PHE A 157 46.46 0.26 -16.56
CA PHE A 157 45.63 -0.32 -17.64
C PHE A 157 44.93 0.73 -18.51
N ASP A 158 45.06 2.02 -18.22
CA ASP A 158 44.20 3.06 -18.82
C ASP A 158 44.43 3.19 -20.33
N SER A 159 45.68 3.13 -20.79
CA SER A 159 46.01 3.17 -22.23
C SER A 159 45.43 1.98 -23.00
N MET A 160 45.56 0.77 -22.45
CA MET A 160 45.04 -0.45 -23.07
C MET A 160 43.51 -0.47 -23.04
N LEU A 161 42.91 0.06 -21.97
CA LEU A 161 41.45 0.22 -21.86
C LEU A 161 40.92 1.20 -22.92
N ASP A 162 41.61 2.32 -23.15
CA ASP A 162 41.25 3.30 -24.18
C ASP A 162 41.41 2.73 -25.59
N GLU A 163 42.45 1.95 -25.85
CA GLU A 163 42.65 1.25 -27.12
C GLU A 163 41.50 0.27 -27.41
N VAL A 164 41.19 -0.61 -26.45
CA VAL A 164 40.08 -1.57 -26.58
C VAL A 164 38.74 -0.84 -26.74
N TRP A 165 38.53 0.25 -26.00
CA TRP A 165 37.32 1.07 -26.14
C TRP A 165 37.19 1.69 -27.53
N GLY A 166 38.30 2.18 -28.11
CA GLY A 166 38.34 2.68 -29.48
C GLY A 166 37.88 1.64 -30.50
N HIS A 167 38.26 0.38 -30.31
CA HIS A 167 37.79 -0.73 -31.16
C HIS A 167 36.32 -1.07 -30.96
N ILE A 168 35.79 -0.93 -29.74
CA ILE A 168 34.37 -1.16 -29.43
C ILE A 168 33.48 -0.08 -30.05
N ALA A 169 33.96 1.17 -30.06
CA ALA A 169 33.27 2.28 -30.69
C ALA A 169 33.21 2.16 -32.23
N ASP A 170 34.13 1.41 -32.85
CA ASP A 170 34.12 1.14 -34.29
C ASP A 170 33.19 -0.03 -34.64
N TYR A 171 32.05 0.29 -35.23
CA TYR A 171 31.00 -0.65 -35.67
C TYR A 171 31.46 -1.69 -36.71
N ARG A 172 32.68 -1.56 -37.26
CA ARG A 172 33.27 -2.57 -38.15
C ARG A 172 33.84 -3.77 -37.40
N CYS A 173 34.21 -3.59 -36.13
CA CYS A 173 34.78 -4.63 -35.27
C CYS A 173 33.65 -5.41 -34.58
N ARG A 174 33.46 -6.69 -34.95
CA ARG A 174 32.43 -7.55 -34.33
C ARG A 174 32.93 -8.37 -33.14
N ILE A 175 34.21 -8.74 -33.15
CA ILE A 175 34.83 -9.61 -32.15
C ILE A 175 36.20 -9.04 -31.82
N ILE A 176 36.48 -8.90 -30.52
CA ILE A 176 37.77 -8.46 -29.99
C ILE A 176 38.31 -9.57 -29.10
N GLY A 177 39.50 -10.07 -29.42
CA GLY A 177 40.19 -11.08 -28.63
C GLY A 177 41.38 -10.49 -27.89
N LEU A 178 41.45 -10.71 -26.57
CA LEU A 178 42.62 -10.35 -25.77
C LEU A 178 43.50 -11.59 -25.56
N TYR A 179 44.78 -11.51 -25.94
CA TYR A 179 45.72 -12.61 -25.83
C TYR A 179 46.99 -12.19 -25.07
N GLY A 180 47.74 -13.17 -24.56
CA GLY A 180 48.98 -12.94 -23.81
C GLY A 180 49.22 -13.97 -22.72
N ILE A 181 50.37 -13.89 -22.06
CA ILE A 181 50.80 -14.81 -21.00
C ILE A 181 49.79 -14.82 -19.83
N GLY A 182 49.72 -15.93 -19.09
CA GLY A 182 48.93 -16.04 -17.87
C GLY A 182 49.35 -15.00 -16.83
N GLY A 183 48.40 -14.48 -16.04
CA GLY A 183 48.69 -13.52 -14.97
C GLY A 183 48.84 -12.05 -15.39
N VAL A 184 48.89 -11.73 -16.69
CA VAL A 184 49.06 -10.34 -17.19
C VAL A 184 47.83 -9.43 -16.97
N GLY A 185 46.72 -9.95 -16.42
CA GLY A 185 45.54 -9.14 -16.09
C GLY A 185 44.49 -9.01 -17.20
N LYS A 186 44.45 -9.88 -18.22
CA LYS A 186 43.42 -9.85 -19.28
C LYS A 186 41.99 -9.81 -18.74
N THR A 187 41.66 -10.69 -17.79
CA THR A 187 40.34 -10.72 -17.16
C THR A 187 40.09 -9.45 -16.34
N THR A 188 41.12 -8.90 -15.70
CA THR A 188 41.03 -7.63 -14.97
C THR A 188 40.70 -6.47 -15.92
N LEU A 189 41.35 -6.42 -17.09
CA LEU A 189 41.03 -5.44 -18.13
C LEU A 189 39.59 -5.56 -18.62
N LEU A 190 39.10 -6.79 -18.87
CA LEU A 190 37.71 -7.02 -19.29
C LEU A 190 36.70 -6.56 -18.22
N LYS A 191 36.99 -6.81 -16.93
CA LYS A 191 36.14 -6.29 -15.84
C LYS A 191 36.15 -4.75 -15.82
N LYS A 192 37.30 -4.11 -16.10
CA LYS A 192 37.44 -2.64 -16.07
C LYS A 192 36.68 -2.02 -17.25
N LEU A 193 36.75 -2.69 -18.39
CA LEU A 193 35.95 -2.40 -19.57
C LEU A 193 34.45 -2.53 -19.32
N ASN A 194 34.00 -3.61 -18.67
CA ASN A 194 32.58 -3.75 -18.29
C ASN A 194 32.11 -2.54 -17.47
N ASN A 195 32.87 -2.16 -16.44
CA ASN A 195 32.51 -1.01 -15.61
C ASN A 195 32.57 0.32 -16.35
N LYS A 196 33.45 0.48 -17.33
CA LYS A 196 33.53 1.70 -18.16
C LYS A 196 32.22 1.99 -18.91
N PHE A 197 31.43 0.96 -19.24
CA PHE A 197 30.10 1.18 -19.83
C PHE A 197 29.09 1.83 -18.86
N LEU A 198 29.34 1.83 -17.55
CA LEU A 198 28.49 2.54 -16.57
C LEU A 198 28.70 4.06 -16.61
N ASP A 199 29.91 4.50 -16.95
CA ASP A 199 30.32 5.90 -16.86
C ASP A 199 30.16 6.66 -18.19
N ILE A 200 29.99 5.94 -19.31
CA ILE A 200 30.05 6.52 -20.65
C ILE A 200 28.79 6.18 -21.44
N ASN A 201 28.24 7.18 -22.14
CA ASN A 201 27.16 6.94 -23.10
C ASN A 201 27.66 6.05 -24.25
N HIS A 202 26.88 5.03 -24.56
CA HIS A 202 27.19 4.05 -25.59
C HIS A 202 25.92 3.64 -26.34
N HIS A 203 26.08 2.99 -27.50
CA HIS A 203 24.96 2.61 -28.38
C HIS A 203 24.40 1.20 -28.14
N PHE A 204 25.01 0.43 -27.23
CA PHE A 204 24.54 -0.92 -26.92
C PHE A 204 23.29 -0.91 -26.04
N ASP A 205 22.28 -1.70 -26.43
CA ASP A 205 21.05 -1.89 -25.65
C ASP A 205 21.26 -2.75 -24.39
N LEU A 206 22.27 -3.62 -24.41
CA LEU A 206 22.59 -4.54 -23.31
C LEU A 206 24.06 -4.98 -23.38
N VAL A 207 24.75 -4.97 -22.24
CA VAL A 207 26.10 -5.51 -22.05
C VAL A 207 26.00 -6.69 -21.07
N ILE A 208 26.47 -7.87 -21.50
CA ILE A 208 26.38 -9.10 -20.71
C ILE A 208 27.79 -9.62 -20.45
N TRP A 209 28.08 -9.91 -19.18
CA TRP A 209 29.25 -10.67 -18.80
C TRP A 209 28.93 -12.17 -18.74
N VAL A 210 29.76 -12.98 -19.39
CA VAL A 210 29.67 -14.44 -19.33
C VAL A 210 31.01 -14.94 -18.78
N ALA A 211 30.95 -15.68 -17.67
CA ALA A 211 32.10 -16.27 -17.00
C ALA A 211 32.25 -17.75 -17.37
#